data_AF-A0A976KWT2-F1
#
_entry.id   AF-A0A976KWT2-F1
#
_cell.length_a   1.000
_cell.length_b   1.000
_cell.length_c   1.000
_cell.angle_alpha   90.00
_cell.angle_beta   90.00
_cell.angle_gamma   90.00
#
_symmetry.space_group_name_H-M   'P 1'
#
loop_
_entity.id
_entity.type
_entity.pdbx_description
1 polymer ?
#
loop_
_entity_poly.entity_id
_entity_poly.type
_entity_poly.pdbx_seq_one_letter_code
_entity_poly.pdbx_strand_id
1 'polypeptide(L)'
;MSRAFVSAVIAALLGCRVVNPLFAGRDDGAADGGSSAHGDSSSGDKDGATDPGDTGDDTSSSSLTGDGPSTAGQPDSSSGTDASSTNDDKSGTDDGTHSGQDDSASDEPSGTGGDGESEGGGSEASDTGPADASSTAGGDDDDSGTESDGGSESGGGSEEPELETSEHCFSTLDQPILTGGGSIIQFSVPLDVTPQDIDVRLRVAHPTVGLINATVIRGSGSVMLLHHTASSCAADGLDVVVSDQSPDTLELACMGVDDVVAATIQPLGSLAELNSQGSAGWWQLRISDAGPESLGRITNWCLIFSYIP
;
A
#
# COMPACT_ATOMS: atom_id res chain seq x y z
N MET A 1 24.62 38.16 -15.95
CA MET A 1 25.72 37.16 -15.93
C MET A 1 25.10 35.84 -16.34
N SER A 2 25.40 35.39 -17.56
CA SER A 2 24.76 34.23 -18.19
C SER A 2 25.38 32.96 -17.61
N ARG A 3 24.58 32.18 -16.87
CA ARG A 3 24.94 30.83 -16.43
C ARG A 3 24.24 29.84 -17.35
N ALA A 4 24.92 29.51 -18.43
CA ALA A 4 24.68 28.26 -19.13
C ALA A 4 25.20 27.13 -18.22
N PHE A 5 24.33 26.56 -17.39
CA PHE A 5 24.62 25.28 -16.77
C PHE A 5 24.16 24.18 -17.72
N VAL A 6 25.17 23.47 -18.19
CA VAL A 6 25.07 22.20 -18.89
C VAL A 6 24.24 21.26 -18.02
N SER A 7 23.02 20.95 -18.46
CA SER A 7 22.26 19.81 -17.93
C SER A 7 22.97 18.55 -18.41
N ALA A 8 24.00 18.17 -17.65
CA ALA A 8 24.64 16.89 -17.79
C ALA A 8 23.70 15.88 -17.14
N VAL A 9 22.99 15.14 -18.00
CA VAL A 9 22.36 13.86 -17.64
C VAL A 9 23.49 12.94 -17.17
N ILE A 10 23.81 13.01 -15.88
CA ILE A 10 24.58 11.99 -15.20
C ILE A 10 23.57 10.86 -14.95
N ALA A 11 23.38 10.04 -15.98
CA ALA A 11 22.96 8.66 -15.79
C ALA A 11 24.06 8.00 -14.94
N ALA A 12 23.90 8.06 -13.62
CA ALA A 12 24.79 7.40 -12.69
C ALA A 12 24.74 5.90 -12.97
N LEU A 13 25.85 5.41 -13.50
CA LEU A 13 26.21 4.01 -13.67
C LEU A 13 26.25 3.29 -12.30
N LEU A 14 25.08 2.99 -11.76
CA LEU A 14 24.89 2.04 -10.68
C LEU A 14 23.84 1.01 -11.14
N GLY A 15 24.32 0.03 -11.89
CA GLY A 15 23.98 -1.37 -11.64
C GLY A 15 22.54 -1.86 -11.79
N CYS A 16 21.54 -1.07 -12.20
CA CYS A 16 20.26 -1.62 -12.65
C CYS A 16 20.46 -2.25 -14.04
N ARG A 17 20.98 -3.48 -14.07
CA ARG A 17 20.82 -4.37 -15.22
C ARG A 17 19.33 -4.61 -15.41
N VAL A 18 18.70 -3.80 -16.24
CA VAL A 18 17.47 -4.17 -16.94
C VAL A 18 17.84 -5.34 -17.84
N VAL A 19 17.62 -6.56 -17.37
CA VAL A 19 17.55 -7.72 -18.25
C VAL A 19 16.20 -7.61 -18.94
N ASN A 20 16.20 -7.07 -20.17
CA ASN A 20 15.07 -7.21 -21.08
C ASN A 20 14.86 -8.71 -21.35
N PRO A 21 13.72 -9.34 -20.98
CA PRO A 21 13.28 -10.49 -21.76
C PRO A 21 12.76 -9.94 -23.09
N LEU A 22 13.62 -10.06 -24.10
CA LEU A 22 13.22 -10.03 -25.50
C LEU A 22 12.11 -11.08 -25.67
N PHE A 23 10.86 -10.65 -25.62
CA PHE A 23 9.73 -11.42 -26.12
C PHE A 23 9.88 -11.48 -27.64
N ALA A 24 10.59 -12.52 -28.09
CA ALA A 24 10.64 -12.87 -29.49
C ALA A 24 9.23 -13.33 -29.90
N GLY A 25 8.65 -12.60 -30.84
CA GLY A 25 7.41 -12.96 -31.50
C GLY A 25 7.47 -14.37 -32.06
N ARG A 26 6.37 -15.11 -31.86
CA ARG A 26 6.08 -16.36 -32.55
C ARG A 26 4.84 -16.12 -33.38
N ASP A 27 5.06 -15.54 -34.56
CA ASP A 27 4.10 -15.54 -35.66
C ASP A 27 4.33 -16.76 -36.55
N ASP A 28 3.25 -17.11 -37.24
CA ASP A 28 3.09 -18.01 -38.38
C ASP A 28 2.97 -19.52 -38.13
N GLY A 29 1.71 -19.93 -38.08
CA GLY A 29 1.25 -21.30 -38.30
C GLY A 29 -0.18 -21.33 -38.83
N ALA A 30 -0.44 -20.62 -39.94
CA ALA A 30 -1.66 -20.78 -40.71
C ALA A 30 -1.78 -22.22 -41.23
N ALA A 31 -2.85 -22.91 -40.86
CA ALA A 31 -3.34 -24.09 -41.55
C ALA A 31 -4.84 -23.92 -41.78
N ASP A 32 -5.15 -23.72 -43.05
CA ASP A 32 -6.45 -23.84 -43.67
C ASP A 32 -7.22 -25.10 -43.24
N GLY A 33 -8.55 -24.94 -43.19
CA GLY A 33 -9.47 -25.93 -43.75
C GLY A 33 -10.44 -26.56 -42.77
N GLY A 34 -11.74 -26.37 -43.03
CA GLY A 34 -12.73 -27.39 -42.66
C GLY A 34 -14.11 -26.89 -42.24
N SER A 35 -14.92 -26.61 -43.27
CA SER A 35 -16.40 -26.58 -43.30
C SER A 35 -17.16 -27.53 -42.35
N SER A 36 -18.42 -27.11 -42.07
CA SER A 36 -19.61 -27.92 -41.67
C SER A 36 -19.66 -28.38 -40.20
N ALA A 37 -20.80 -28.35 -39.48
CA ALA A 37 -22.19 -28.19 -39.84
C ALA A 37 -23.04 -27.79 -38.59
N HIS A 38 -24.28 -27.39 -38.88
CA HIS A 38 -25.44 -27.33 -38.01
C HIS A 38 -25.60 -28.49 -36.99
N GLY A 39 -26.22 -28.17 -35.86
CA GLY A 39 -26.90 -29.05 -34.90
C GLY A 39 -27.06 -28.30 -33.58
N ASP A 40 -28.13 -27.54 -33.33
CA ASP A 40 -29.51 -27.95 -33.04
C ASP A 40 -29.65 -28.81 -31.75
N SER A 41 -30.40 -28.24 -30.80
CA SER A 41 -31.17 -28.87 -29.71
C SER A 41 -30.51 -29.86 -28.75
N SER A 42 -30.56 -29.58 -27.44
CA SER A 42 -31.69 -30.07 -26.62
C SER A 42 -31.50 -29.75 -25.13
N SER A 43 -32.58 -29.26 -24.54
CA SER A 43 -32.97 -29.40 -23.13
C SER A 43 -32.72 -30.81 -22.58
N GLY A 44 -32.23 -30.90 -21.35
CA GLY A 44 -32.14 -32.16 -20.60
C GLY A 44 -32.06 -31.91 -19.10
N ASP A 45 -33.23 -31.86 -18.47
CA ASP A 45 -33.44 -32.14 -17.05
C ASP A 45 -32.65 -33.38 -16.61
N LYS A 46 -32.00 -33.32 -15.45
CA LYS A 46 -31.89 -34.47 -14.52
C LYS A 46 -31.80 -34.00 -13.07
N ASP A 47 -32.93 -34.16 -12.40
CA ASP A 47 -33.01 -34.46 -10.98
C ASP A 47 -32.10 -35.66 -10.63
N GLY A 48 -31.39 -35.54 -9.52
CA GLY A 48 -30.52 -36.60 -9.00
C GLY A 48 -30.22 -36.37 -7.53
N ALA A 49 -31.12 -36.89 -6.69
CA ALA A 49 -31.03 -36.88 -5.24
C ALA A 49 -29.94 -37.83 -4.68
N THR A 50 -29.69 -37.64 -3.38
CA THR A 50 -29.03 -38.48 -2.37
C THR A 50 -27.50 -38.56 -2.36
N ASP A 51 -26.89 -38.00 -1.30
CA ASP A 51 -26.25 -38.81 -0.25
C ASP A 51 -25.92 -37.96 1.01
N PRO A 52 -26.56 -38.18 2.18
CA PRO A 52 -26.10 -37.67 3.45
C PRO A 52 -25.57 -38.83 4.31
N GLY A 53 -24.25 -38.98 4.38
CA GLY A 53 -23.66 -39.87 5.36
C GLY A 53 -22.21 -40.24 5.08
N ASP A 54 -21.27 -39.44 5.58
CA ASP A 54 -20.06 -40.05 6.14
C ASP A 54 -19.48 -39.19 7.27
N THR A 55 -19.71 -39.65 8.50
CA THR A 55 -19.02 -39.20 9.71
C THR A 55 -17.75 -40.02 9.86
N GLY A 56 -16.67 -39.56 9.24
CA GLY A 56 -15.33 -40.12 9.38
C GLY A 56 -14.51 -39.32 10.39
N ASP A 57 -14.58 -39.77 11.64
CA ASP A 57 -13.67 -39.47 12.74
C ASP A 57 -12.27 -40.00 12.36
N ASP A 58 -11.26 -39.14 12.24
CA ASP A 58 -9.86 -39.58 12.26
C ASP A 58 -9.00 -38.56 13.01
N THR A 59 -8.97 -38.80 14.32
CA THR A 59 -7.95 -38.30 15.24
C THR A 59 -6.62 -38.96 14.91
N SER A 60 -5.62 -38.17 14.52
CA SER A 60 -4.23 -38.62 14.48
C SER A 60 -3.32 -37.56 15.05
N SER A 61 -3.21 -37.61 16.38
CA SER A 61 -2.18 -37.00 17.19
C SER A 61 -0.86 -37.74 16.93
N SER A 62 0.12 -37.06 16.33
CA SER A 62 1.51 -37.51 16.34
C SER A 62 2.38 -36.51 17.10
N SER A 63 2.55 -36.80 18.40
CA SER A 63 3.59 -36.23 19.25
C SER A 63 4.96 -36.76 18.80
N LEU A 64 5.84 -35.86 18.35
CA LEU A 64 7.26 -36.13 18.21
C LEU A 64 8.03 -35.28 19.21
N THR A 65 8.24 -35.88 20.39
CA THR A 65 9.31 -35.52 21.32
C THR A 65 10.64 -36.01 20.75
N GLY A 66 11.51 -35.08 20.38
CA GLY A 66 12.90 -35.35 20.00
C GLY A 66 13.87 -34.75 21.01
N ASP A 67 14.32 -35.58 21.95
CA ASP A 67 15.42 -35.33 22.88
C ASP A 67 16.79 -35.35 22.17
N GLY A 68 17.59 -34.29 22.38
CA GLY A 68 19.07 -34.28 22.46
C GLY A 68 19.92 -34.67 21.24
N PRO A 69 21.24 -34.33 21.18
CA PRO A 69 22.13 -34.14 22.33
C PRO A 69 23.00 -32.86 22.32
N SER A 70 23.47 -32.53 23.52
CA SER A 70 24.54 -31.59 23.84
C SER A 70 25.85 -31.87 23.11
N THR A 71 26.53 -30.82 22.66
CA THR A 71 27.99 -30.81 22.52
C THR A 71 28.57 -29.50 23.01
N ALA A 72 29.44 -29.65 24.01
CA ALA A 72 30.25 -28.62 24.64
C ALA A 72 31.33 -28.07 23.69
N GLY A 73 31.75 -26.83 23.94
CA GLY A 73 32.89 -26.22 23.26
C GLY A 73 33.18 -24.80 23.72
N GLN A 74 33.59 -24.64 24.98
CA GLN A 74 34.40 -23.49 25.43
C GLN A 74 35.81 -23.63 24.84
N PRO A 75 36.50 -22.51 24.52
CA PRO A 75 37.54 -22.07 25.46
C PRO A 75 37.68 -20.55 25.62
N ASP A 76 37.73 -20.16 26.89
CA ASP A 76 38.72 -19.32 27.61
C ASP A 76 39.55 -18.26 26.86
N SER A 77 39.32 -17.01 27.30
CA SER A 77 40.27 -16.13 27.99
C SER A 77 41.60 -15.71 27.35
N SER A 78 41.71 -14.43 27.03
CA SER A 78 42.87 -13.56 27.35
C SER A 78 42.47 -12.09 27.09
N SER A 79 42.20 -11.23 28.09
CA SER A 79 43.10 -10.57 29.06
C SER A 79 44.08 -9.54 28.45
N GLY A 80 43.77 -8.26 28.66
CA GLY A 80 44.66 -7.09 28.66
C GLY A 80 43.82 -5.80 28.73
N THR A 81 43.66 -5.06 29.83
CA THR A 81 44.62 -4.17 30.57
C THR A 81 45.38 -3.26 29.60
N ASP A 82 45.46 -1.93 29.66
CA ASP A 82 45.09 -0.80 30.53
C ASP A 82 44.96 0.42 29.55
N ALA A 83 44.53 1.65 29.82
CA ALA A 83 44.62 2.48 31.00
C ALA A 83 43.76 3.75 30.81
N SER A 84 43.27 4.28 31.92
CA SER A 84 43.40 5.68 32.35
C SER A 84 43.07 6.83 31.37
N SER A 85 41.97 7.53 31.63
CA SER A 85 42.10 8.89 32.21
C SER A 85 40.78 9.37 32.82
N THR A 86 40.93 9.85 34.06
CA THR A 86 40.00 10.50 34.98
C THR A 86 39.36 11.78 34.47
N ASN A 87 38.11 12.03 34.88
CA ASN A 87 37.56 13.30 35.39
C ASN A 87 36.22 12.93 36.05
N ASP A 88 36.19 12.66 37.35
CA ASP A 88 36.07 13.62 38.45
C ASP A 88 34.82 14.51 38.37
N ASP A 89 33.98 14.29 39.39
CA ASP A 89 33.15 15.26 40.11
C ASP A 89 32.05 16.03 39.37
N LYS A 90 30.78 15.72 39.72
CA LYS A 90 30.16 16.44 40.85
C LYS A 90 28.85 15.80 41.34
N SER A 91 28.83 15.62 42.65
CA SER A 91 27.72 15.30 43.53
C SER A 91 26.49 16.20 43.37
N GLY A 92 25.30 15.59 43.43
CA GLY A 92 24.03 16.25 43.68
C GLY A 92 23.02 15.24 44.20
N THR A 93 23.09 14.96 45.50
CA THR A 93 22.01 14.36 46.30
C THR A 93 20.74 15.18 46.17
N ASP A 94 19.62 14.55 45.82
CA ASP A 94 18.34 14.94 46.40
C ASP A 94 17.52 13.69 46.74
N ASP A 95 17.24 13.61 48.03
CA ASP A 95 16.47 12.61 48.74
C ASP A 95 15.02 13.07 48.73
N GLY A 96 14.12 12.23 48.22
CA GLY A 96 12.75 12.60 47.92
C GLY A 96 11.82 11.42 48.08
N THR A 97 11.75 10.89 49.29
CA THR A 97 10.66 10.02 49.76
C THR A 97 9.28 10.61 49.42
N HIS A 98 8.47 9.89 48.65
CA HIS A 98 7.02 10.04 48.69
C HIS A 98 6.36 8.66 48.79
N SER A 99 6.10 8.29 50.04
CA SER A 99 5.14 7.26 50.42
C SER A 99 3.73 7.81 50.21
N GLY A 100 2.97 7.18 49.34
CA GLY A 100 1.53 7.37 49.19
C GLY A 100 0.89 6.03 48.84
N GLN A 101 0.43 5.33 49.89
CA GLN A 101 -0.65 4.36 49.79
C GLN A 101 -1.86 5.05 49.17
N ASP A 102 -2.60 4.36 48.30
CA ASP A 102 -4.06 4.38 48.35
C ASP A 102 -4.59 3.07 47.75
N ASP A 103 -5.29 2.36 48.63
CA ASP A 103 -6.17 1.23 48.39
C ASP A 103 -7.33 1.63 47.46
N SER A 104 -7.77 0.71 46.59
CA SER A 104 -9.18 0.48 46.19
C SER A 104 -9.18 -0.51 45.02
N ALA A 105 -9.56 -1.75 45.25
CA ALA A 105 -10.94 -2.25 45.18
C ALA A 105 -11.21 -2.91 43.82
N SER A 106 -11.29 -4.23 43.91
CA SER A 106 -11.96 -5.15 43.00
C SER A 106 -13.39 -4.72 42.68
N ASP A 107 -13.75 -4.70 41.40
CA ASP A 107 -15.14 -4.82 40.96
C ASP A 107 -15.20 -5.60 39.64
N GLU A 108 -15.70 -6.82 39.74
CA GLU A 108 -16.24 -7.59 38.63
C GLU A 108 -17.63 -7.04 38.26
N PRO A 109 -17.98 -6.98 36.97
CA PRO A 109 -19.38 -7.03 36.59
C PRO A 109 -19.72 -8.39 35.96
N SER A 110 -20.33 -9.25 36.77
CA SER A 110 -21.25 -10.28 36.30
C SER A 110 -22.60 -9.64 35.97
N GLY A 111 -23.04 -9.70 34.71
CA GLY A 111 -24.43 -9.44 34.30
C GLY A 111 -24.74 -10.29 33.06
N THR A 112 -25.35 -11.46 33.19
CA THR A 112 -26.81 -11.73 33.21
C THR A 112 -27.59 -11.11 32.06
N GLY A 113 -27.98 -11.96 31.10
CA GLY A 113 -29.36 -12.17 30.65
C GLY A 113 -30.06 -11.01 29.95
N GLY A 114 -30.37 -11.22 28.67
CA GLY A 114 -31.23 -10.33 27.90
C GLY A 114 -31.73 -11.02 26.64
N ASP A 115 -32.59 -12.01 26.82
CA ASP A 115 -33.41 -12.59 25.76
C ASP A 115 -34.41 -11.52 25.31
N GLY A 116 -34.36 -11.14 24.03
CA GLY A 116 -35.22 -10.11 23.45
C GLY A 116 -35.65 -10.52 22.05
N GLU A 117 -36.58 -11.45 21.97
CA GLU A 117 -37.45 -11.62 20.81
C GLU A 117 -38.17 -10.30 20.52
N SER A 118 -38.07 -9.81 19.29
CA SER A 118 -39.02 -8.83 18.77
C SER A 118 -39.34 -9.17 17.32
N GLU A 119 -40.39 -9.97 17.16
CA GLU A 119 -41.14 -10.08 15.93
C GLU A 119 -41.95 -8.79 15.67
N GLY A 120 -42.10 -8.43 14.40
CA GLY A 120 -42.96 -7.34 13.91
C GLY A 120 -42.34 -6.76 12.63
N GLY A 121 -42.79 -7.09 11.42
CA GLY A 121 -44.18 -7.16 10.98
C GLY A 121 -44.61 -5.76 10.55
N GLY A 122 -44.59 -5.46 9.25
CA GLY A 122 -44.98 -4.14 8.74
C GLY A 122 -44.67 -3.93 7.27
N SER A 123 -45.39 -4.65 6.40
CA SER A 123 -45.51 -4.35 4.98
C SER A 123 -46.43 -3.14 4.77
N GLU A 124 -45.95 -2.08 4.12
CA GLU A 124 -46.83 -1.10 3.45
C GLU A 124 -46.19 -0.63 2.13
N ALA A 125 -46.92 -0.91 1.06
CA ALA A 125 -46.72 -0.33 -0.26
C ALA A 125 -47.45 1.02 -0.35
N SER A 126 -46.86 1.99 -1.05
CA SER A 126 -47.51 3.17 -1.63
C SER A 126 -46.53 3.68 -2.69
N ASP A 127 -46.74 3.50 -3.99
CA ASP A 127 -47.82 3.94 -4.88
C ASP A 127 -48.02 5.47 -4.94
N THR A 128 -48.08 5.96 -6.18
CA THR A 128 -48.36 7.33 -6.67
C THR A 128 -47.28 8.38 -6.38
N GLY A 129 -46.72 9.17 -7.31
CA GLY A 129 -46.99 9.47 -8.73
C GLY A 129 -46.11 10.68 -9.13
N PRO A 130 -46.12 11.13 -10.40
CA PRO A 130 -45.23 12.19 -10.90
C PRO A 130 -45.83 13.60 -10.68
N ALA A 131 -44.97 14.59 -10.42
CA ALA A 131 -45.37 16.00 -10.40
C ALA A 131 -44.42 16.87 -11.24
N ASP A 132 -45.04 17.45 -12.26
CA ASP A 132 -44.61 18.50 -13.16
C ASP A 132 -44.18 19.82 -12.47
N ALA A 133 -43.68 20.71 -13.34
CA ALA A 133 -43.80 22.18 -13.31
C ALA A 133 -42.69 22.94 -12.57
N SER A 134 -41.84 23.72 -13.27
CA SER A 134 -42.13 24.98 -14.00
C SER A 134 -41.86 26.21 -13.13
N SER A 135 -41.25 27.23 -13.76
CA SER A 135 -41.29 28.66 -13.40
C SER A 135 -40.25 29.07 -12.32
N THR A 136 -39.61 30.25 -12.29
CA THR A 136 -39.89 31.59 -12.84
C THR A 136 -38.63 32.47 -12.71
N ALA A 137 -38.46 33.43 -13.63
CA ALA A 137 -37.81 34.78 -13.58
C ALA A 137 -36.48 34.96 -12.80
N GLY A 138 -35.47 35.68 -13.31
CA GLY A 138 -35.55 37.02 -13.90
C GLY A 138 -35.00 38.02 -12.87
N GLY A 139 -33.91 38.70 -13.22
CA GLY A 139 -33.20 39.66 -12.39
C GLY A 139 -32.11 40.34 -13.20
N ASP A 140 -32.52 41.30 -14.02
CA ASP A 140 -31.69 42.37 -14.57
C ASP A 140 -31.36 43.37 -13.44
N ASP A 141 -30.09 43.77 -13.32
CA ASP A 141 -29.60 45.05 -12.76
C ASP A 141 -28.12 45.17 -13.20
N ASP A 142 -27.80 45.96 -14.22
CA ASP A 142 -27.34 47.36 -14.09
C ASP A 142 -26.09 47.52 -13.18
N ASP A 143 -24.95 47.90 -13.76
CA ASP A 143 -24.49 49.30 -13.67
C ASP A 143 -22.98 49.48 -13.91
N SER A 144 -22.73 50.55 -14.66
CA SER A 144 -21.57 51.43 -14.81
C SER A 144 -20.13 50.88 -14.79
N GLY A 145 -19.48 51.16 -15.91
CA GLY A 145 -18.06 50.98 -16.09
C GLY A 145 -17.18 51.77 -15.13
N THR A 146 -15.96 51.30 -15.02
CA THR A 146 -14.82 52.12 -14.62
C THR A 146 -13.68 51.75 -15.55
N GLU A 147 -13.47 52.62 -16.53
CA GLU A 147 -12.27 52.66 -17.35
C GLU A 147 -11.14 53.10 -16.40
N SER A 148 -10.38 52.13 -15.86
CA SER A 148 -9.16 52.42 -15.11
C SER A 148 -7.96 52.05 -15.96
N ASP A 149 -7.39 53.11 -16.52
CA ASP A 149 -6.13 53.16 -17.22
C ASP A 149 -4.98 52.53 -16.43
N GLY A 150 -4.21 51.69 -17.13
CA GLY A 150 -2.78 51.95 -17.26
C GLY A 150 -1.92 51.75 -16.02
N GLY A 151 -2.13 50.67 -15.26
CA GLY A 151 -1.13 50.16 -14.34
C GLY A 151 -0.12 49.29 -15.08
N SER A 152 1.00 49.88 -15.49
CA SER A 152 2.15 49.11 -16.00
C SER A 152 2.78 48.36 -14.83
N GLU A 153 2.18 47.24 -14.46
CA GLU A 153 2.69 46.33 -13.45
C GLU A 153 3.95 45.69 -14.02
N SER A 154 5.10 46.18 -13.56
CA SER A 154 6.40 45.57 -13.76
C SER A 154 6.35 44.20 -13.10
N GLY A 155 5.88 43.21 -13.85
CA GLY A 155 5.83 41.81 -13.48
C GLY A 155 7.23 41.31 -13.20
N GLY A 156 7.65 41.43 -11.94
CA GLY A 156 8.67 40.57 -11.38
C GLY A 156 8.07 39.18 -11.39
N GLY A 157 8.28 38.45 -12.48
CA GLY A 157 7.97 37.04 -12.55
C GLY A 157 8.77 36.36 -11.46
N SER A 158 8.11 36.04 -10.35
CA SER A 158 8.63 35.06 -9.42
C SER A 158 8.69 33.77 -10.22
N GLU A 159 9.88 33.45 -10.73
CA GLU A 159 10.16 32.16 -11.34
C GLU A 159 9.93 31.14 -10.24
N GLU A 160 8.78 30.46 -10.31
CA GLU A 160 8.49 29.33 -9.43
C GLU A 160 9.61 28.29 -9.65
N PRO A 161 10.25 27.80 -8.58
CA PRO A 161 11.36 26.87 -8.74
C PRO A 161 10.88 25.64 -9.51
N GLU A 162 11.54 25.30 -10.62
CA GLU A 162 11.24 24.09 -11.36
C GLU A 162 11.58 22.87 -10.50
N LEU A 163 10.59 22.00 -10.28
CA LEU A 163 10.79 20.73 -9.59
C LEU A 163 11.47 19.73 -10.53
N GLU A 164 12.51 19.07 -10.04
CA GLU A 164 13.11 17.91 -10.69
C GLU A 164 12.49 16.62 -10.14
N THR A 165 12.36 15.61 -11.01
CA THR A 165 11.86 14.29 -10.64
C THR A 165 12.95 13.23 -10.81
N SER A 166 13.07 12.32 -9.83
CA SER A 166 13.95 11.15 -9.91
C SER A 166 13.18 9.88 -9.57
N GLU A 167 13.41 8.81 -10.33
CA GLU A 167 12.77 7.51 -10.11
C GLU A 167 13.83 6.46 -9.75
N HIS A 168 13.62 5.80 -8.60
CA HIS A 168 14.47 4.73 -8.09
C HIS A 168 13.69 3.43 -8.02
N CYS A 169 13.82 2.64 -9.09
CA CYS A 169 13.17 1.35 -9.19
C CYS A 169 14.03 0.22 -8.64
N PHE A 170 13.36 -0.71 -7.98
CA PHE A 170 13.92 -1.97 -7.57
C PHE A 170 13.21 -3.10 -8.31
N SER A 171 13.85 -3.61 -9.36
CA SER A 171 13.39 -4.80 -10.05
C SER A 171 13.82 -6.03 -9.26
N THR A 172 12.93 -6.55 -8.42
CA THR A 172 13.12 -7.91 -7.93
C THR A 172 12.86 -8.89 -9.05
N LEU A 173 13.71 -9.92 -9.16
CA LEU A 173 13.22 -11.19 -9.70
C LEU A 173 12.14 -11.70 -8.74
N ASP A 174 10.90 -11.35 -9.04
CA ASP A 174 9.68 -12.05 -8.67
C ASP A 174 9.64 -12.55 -7.21
N GLN A 175 9.52 -11.63 -6.24
CA GLN A 175 9.48 -11.98 -4.82
C GLN A 175 8.07 -12.43 -4.41
N PRO A 176 7.92 -13.59 -3.76
CA PRO A 176 6.62 -14.01 -3.25
C PRO A 176 6.12 -13.05 -2.15
N ILE A 177 4.79 -12.89 -2.07
CA ILE A 177 4.11 -12.17 -1.00
C ILE A 177 3.68 -13.20 0.05
N LEU A 178 4.24 -13.11 1.26
CA LEU A 178 3.96 -14.06 2.34
C LEU A 178 2.71 -13.66 3.14
N THR A 179 2.00 -14.68 3.63
CA THR A 179 0.88 -14.51 4.58
C THR A 179 1.40 -14.26 6.00
N GLY A 180 0.59 -13.60 6.85
CA GLY A 180 0.79 -13.59 8.31
C GLY A 180 2.04 -12.90 8.88
N GLY A 181 2.72 -12.07 8.08
CA GLY A 181 3.94 -11.35 8.51
C GLY A 181 4.61 -10.55 7.39
N GLY A 182 4.32 -10.93 6.14
CA GLY A 182 4.71 -10.21 4.95
C GLY A 182 6.17 -10.40 4.52
N SER A 183 6.42 -10.02 3.29
CA SER A 183 7.74 -9.91 2.70
C SER A 183 8.30 -8.51 2.99
N ILE A 184 9.53 -8.45 3.51
CA ILE A 184 10.25 -7.20 3.71
C ILE A 184 11.29 -7.08 2.60
N ILE A 185 11.13 -6.07 1.75
CA ILE A 185 12.07 -5.75 0.68
C ILE A 185 12.83 -4.50 1.08
N GLN A 186 14.14 -4.62 1.23
CA GLN A 186 15.02 -3.50 1.54
C GLN A 186 15.81 -3.08 0.31
N PHE A 187 15.96 -1.78 0.10
CA PHE A 187 16.85 -1.26 -0.92
C PHE A 187 17.48 0.07 -0.49
N SER A 188 18.64 0.38 -1.06
CA SER A 188 19.37 1.60 -0.74
C SER A 188 19.19 2.63 -1.85
N VAL A 189 18.76 3.82 -1.48
CA VAL A 189 18.71 5.00 -2.36
C VAL A 189 20.02 5.77 -2.19
N PRO A 190 20.81 5.97 -3.26
CA PRO A 190 22.08 6.71 -3.18
C PRO A 190 21.91 8.23 -3.32
N LEU A 191 20.76 8.69 -3.81
CA LEU A 191 20.46 10.11 -3.99
C LEU A 191 20.18 10.74 -2.62
N ASP A 192 20.83 11.87 -2.32
CA ASP A 192 20.65 12.61 -1.07
C ASP A 192 19.98 13.96 -1.36
N VAL A 193 18.65 13.94 -1.41
CA VAL A 193 17.81 15.14 -1.59
C VAL A 193 16.74 15.19 -0.50
N THR A 194 16.16 16.36 -0.28
CA THR A 194 14.94 16.51 0.53
C THR A 194 13.74 16.58 -0.41
N PRO A 195 12.97 15.49 -0.58
CA PRO A 195 11.84 15.46 -1.49
C PRO A 195 10.76 16.48 -1.07
N GLN A 196 10.24 17.25 -2.01
CA GLN A 196 9.02 18.03 -1.78
C GLN A 196 7.78 17.14 -1.89
N ASP A 197 7.89 16.03 -2.61
CA ASP A 197 6.84 15.06 -2.83
C ASP A 197 7.43 13.67 -3.12
N ILE A 198 6.68 12.63 -2.72
CA ILE A 198 7.06 11.23 -2.91
C ILE A 198 5.85 10.47 -3.43
N ASP A 199 6.02 9.80 -4.57
CA ASP A 199 5.09 8.80 -5.06
C ASP A 199 5.73 7.40 -5.01
N VAL A 200 4.89 6.37 -4.96
CA VAL A 200 5.32 4.97 -5.00
C VAL A 200 4.69 4.26 -6.17
N ARG A 201 5.50 3.80 -7.13
CA ARG A 201 5.02 2.88 -8.17
C ARG A 201 5.08 1.46 -7.62
N LEU A 202 3.99 0.71 -7.71
CA LEU A 202 3.91 -0.66 -7.23
C LEU A 202 3.32 -1.57 -8.31
N ARG A 203 4.02 -2.65 -8.63
CA ARG A 203 3.55 -3.71 -9.52
C ARG A 203 3.54 -5.07 -8.86
N VAL A 204 2.35 -5.64 -8.74
CA VAL A 204 2.07 -6.91 -8.08
C VAL A 204 1.20 -7.78 -8.99
N ALA A 205 1.55 -9.04 -9.09
CA ALA A 205 0.66 -10.07 -9.62
C ALA A 205 0.06 -10.82 -8.42
N HIS A 206 -1.26 -10.82 -8.26
CA HIS A 206 -1.93 -11.42 -7.09
C HIS A 206 -3.41 -11.65 -7.40
N PRO A 207 -3.96 -12.86 -7.22
CA PRO A 207 -5.33 -13.21 -7.65
C PRO A 207 -6.48 -12.45 -6.93
N THR A 208 -6.14 -11.55 -6.00
CA THR A 208 -7.10 -10.74 -5.26
C THR A 208 -6.35 -9.58 -4.63
N VAL A 209 -6.25 -8.47 -5.36
CA VAL A 209 -5.55 -7.26 -4.91
C VAL A 209 -6.09 -6.73 -3.59
N GLY A 210 -7.39 -6.91 -3.32
CA GLY A 210 -8.03 -6.50 -2.07
C GLY A 210 -7.47 -7.15 -0.81
N LEU A 211 -6.65 -8.21 -0.92
CA LEU A 211 -5.98 -8.89 0.21
C LEU A 211 -4.58 -8.33 0.52
N ILE A 212 -4.07 -7.41 -0.29
CA ILE A 212 -2.71 -6.91 -0.14
C ILE A 212 -2.66 -5.78 0.90
N ASN A 213 -1.78 -5.91 1.89
CA ASN A 213 -1.32 -4.79 2.71
C ASN A 213 0.08 -4.37 2.25
N ALA A 214 0.31 -3.08 2.02
CA ALA A 214 1.62 -2.55 1.64
C ALA A 214 1.97 -1.32 2.47
N THR A 215 3.20 -1.24 2.96
CA THR A 215 3.70 -0.13 3.79
C THR A 215 5.11 0.21 3.36
N VAL A 216 5.38 1.49 3.13
CA VAL A 216 6.73 2.00 2.91
C VAL A 216 7.30 2.55 4.22
N ILE A 217 8.56 2.22 4.51
CA ILE A 217 9.22 2.58 5.77
C ILE A 217 10.56 3.23 5.46
N ARG A 218 10.81 4.34 6.15
CA ARG A 218 12.06 5.09 6.09
C ARG A 218 12.42 5.63 7.47
N GLY A 219 13.57 5.21 7.99
CA GLY A 219 14.00 5.63 9.33
C GLY A 219 12.96 5.28 10.39
N SER A 220 12.43 6.31 11.07
CA SER A 220 11.30 6.18 12.00
C SER A 220 9.93 6.41 11.37
N GLY A 221 9.86 6.87 10.12
CA GLY A 221 8.62 7.09 9.38
C GLY A 221 8.11 5.80 8.74
N SER A 222 6.79 5.63 8.71
CA SER A 222 6.10 4.47 8.14
C SER A 222 4.75 4.90 7.58
N VAL A 223 4.55 4.73 6.28
CA VAL A 223 3.32 5.13 5.59
C VAL A 223 2.65 3.90 5.00
N MET A 224 1.37 3.71 5.34
CA MET A 224 0.55 2.64 4.79
C MET A 224 0.07 3.04 3.40
N LEU A 225 0.47 2.28 2.39
CA LEU A 225 0.08 2.51 1.01
C LEU A 225 -1.28 1.89 0.73
N LEU A 226 -1.38 0.59 1.01
CA LEU A 226 -2.55 -0.24 0.75
C LEU A 226 -2.92 -1.00 2.03
N HIS A 227 -4.20 -1.20 2.24
CA HIS A 227 -4.73 -2.04 3.31
C HIS A 227 -5.81 -2.96 2.76
N HIS A 228 -5.84 -4.16 3.31
CA HIS A 228 -6.89 -5.12 3.08
C HIS A 228 -8.25 -4.53 3.45
N THR A 229 -9.09 -4.34 2.44
CA THR A 229 -10.53 -4.12 2.62
C THR A 229 -11.22 -5.34 2.02
N ALA A 230 -11.62 -6.27 2.89
CA ALA A 230 -11.97 -7.68 2.64
C ALA A 230 -13.01 -8.00 1.53
N SER A 231 -13.47 -7.02 0.78
CA SER A 231 -14.54 -7.18 -0.21
C SER A 231 -14.49 -6.19 -1.39
N SER A 232 -13.49 -5.34 -1.52
CA SER A 232 -13.59 -4.20 -2.45
C SER A 232 -12.90 -4.39 -3.81
N CYS A 233 -11.89 -5.25 -3.88
CA CYS A 233 -11.06 -5.39 -5.07
C CYS A 233 -10.73 -6.85 -5.39
N ALA A 234 -11.46 -7.40 -6.35
CA ALA A 234 -11.28 -8.77 -6.84
C ALA A 234 -10.31 -8.89 -8.03
N ALA A 235 -9.58 -7.82 -8.35
CA ALA A 235 -8.62 -7.82 -9.45
C ALA A 235 -7.44 -8.77 -9.20
N ASP A 236 -6.88 -9.34 -10.26
CA ASP A 236 -5.79 -10.33 -10.29
C ASP A 236 -4.38 -9.70 -10.37
N GLY A 237 -4.32 -8.39 -10.49
CA GLY A 237 -3.07 -7.65 -10.70
C GLY A 237 -3.20 -6.18 -10.36
N LEU A 238 -2.06 -5.60 -9.98
CA LEU A 238 -1.92 -4.20 -9.61
C LEU A 238 -0.67 -3.63 -10.29
N ASP A 239 -0.80 -2.55 -11.05
CA ASP A 239 0.27 -1.72 -11.61
C ASP A 239 -0.12 -0.26 -11.46
N VAL A 240 0.20 0.32 -10.30
CA VAL A 240 -0.31 1.64 -9.90
C VAL A 240 0.80 2.58 -9.46
N VAL A 241 0.51 3.87 -9.52
CA VAL A 241 1.26 4.92 -8.82
C VAL A 241 0.44 5.35 -7.61
N VAL A 242 1.02 5.27 -6.42
CA VAL A 242 0.40 5.71 -5.17
C VAL A 242 0.90 7.12 -4.88
N SER A 243 -0.02 8.09 -4.78
CA SER A 243 0.27 9.53 -4.66
C SER A 243 -0.72 10.23 -3.76
N ASP A 244 -0.25 11.12 -2.87
CA ASP A 244 -1.12 11.95 -2.00
C ASP A 244 -2.01 12.92 -2.80
N GLN A 245 -1.64 13.21 -4.05
CA GLN A 245 -2.39 14.11 -4.94
C GLN A 245 -3.51 13.41 -5.71
N SER A 246 -3.58 12.07 -5.66
CA SER A 246 -4.66 11.37 -6.36
C SER A 246 -5.99 11.53 -5.62
N PRO A 247 -7.09 11.80 -6.33
CA PRO A 247 -8.44 11.78 -5.75
C PRO A 247 -9.03 10.36 -5.70
N ASP A 248 -8.45 9.39 -6.42
CA ASP A 248 -9.03 8.07 -6.61
C ASP A 248 -8.52 7.10 -5.54
N THR A 249 -9.41 6.30 -4.95
CA THR A 249 -9.01 5.23 -4.02
C THR A 249 -8.75 3.92 -4.78
N LEU A 250 -8.11 2.96 -4.11
CA LEU A 250 -7.95 1.61 -4.67
C LEU A 250 -9.31 0.99 -5.02
N GLU A 251 -10.31 1.13 -4.15
CA GLU A 251 -11.65 0.57 -4.36
C GLU A 251 -12.30 1.11 -5.63
N LEU A 252 -12.15 2.41 -5.89
CA LEU A 252 -12.67 3.04 -7.11
C LEU A 252 -11.94 2.51 -8.35
N ALA A 253 -10.62 2.37 -8.28
CA ALA A 253 -9.79 1.84 -9.36
C ALA A 253 -10.09 0.36 -9.69
N CYS A 254 -10.62 -0.40 -8.72
CA CYS A 254 -10.95 -1.81 -8.89
C CYS A 254 -12.37 -2.09 -9.43
N MET A 255 -13.22 -1.07 -9.58
CA MET A 255 -14.62 -1.31 -9.95
C MET A 255 -14.76 -1.86 -11.38
N GLY A 256 -15.17 -3.13 -11.49
CA GLY A 256 -15.53 -3.77 -12.75
C GLY A 256 -14.35 -4.09 -13.66
N VAL A 257 -13.14 -4.21 -13.10
CA VAL A 257 -11.92 -4.56 -13.85
C VAL A 257 -11.29 -5.83 -13.29
N ASP A 258 -10.67 -6.60 -14.18
CA ASP A 258 -9.92 -7.82 -13.82
C ASP A 258 -8.50 -7.49 -13.36
N ASP A 259 -7.89 -6.42 -13.86
CA ASP A 259 -6.57 -5.92 -13.46
C ASP A 259 -6.60 -4.40 -13.26
N VAL A 260 -5.93 -3.89 -12.23
CA VAL A 260 -5.77 -2.46 -12.01
C VAL A 260 -4.45 -2.00 -12.62
N VAL A 261 -4.50 -1.50 -13.86
CA VAL A 261 -3.29 -1.13 -14.62
C VAL A 261 -3.25 0.36 -14.91
N ALA A 262 -2.06 0.96 -14.72
CA ALA A 262 -1.76 2.36 -15.01
C ALA A 262 -2.67 3.37 -14.30
N ALA A 263 -3.21 3.00 -13.14
CA ALA A 263 -3.98 3.91 -12.29
C ALA A 263 -3.07 4.68 -11.34
N THR A 264 -3.49 5.89 -10.96
CA THR A 264 -2.90 6.63 -9.85
C THR A 264 -3.90 6.64 -8.70
N ILE A 265 -3.50 6.15 -7.52
CA ILE A 265 -4.40 6.01 -6.37
C ILE A 265 -3.87 6.74 -5.15
N GLN A 266 -4.76 7.14 -4.26
CA GLN A 266 -4.43 7.77 -2.99
C GLN A 266 -3.96 6.71 -1.98
N PRO A 267 -2.85 6.93 -1.25
CA PRO A 267 -2.47 6.06 -0.15
C PRO A 267 -3.43 6.22 1.03
N LEU A 268 -3.45 5.21 1.91
CA LEU A 268 -4.23 5.28 3.15
C LEU A 268 -3.60 6.16 4.23
N GLY A 269 -2.27 6.20 4.29
CA GLY A 269 -1.49 7.17 5.07
C GLY A 269 -0.86 8.22 4.17
N SER A 270 -0.55 9.41 4.71
CA SER A 270 0.04 10.47 3.89
C SER A 270 1.53 10.21 3.61
N LEU A 271 1.90 10.17 2.32
CA LEU A 271 3.28 10.12 1.88
C LEU A 271 4.07 11.39 2.25
N ALA A 272 3.37 12.52 2.45
CA ALA A 272 3.97 13.78 2.90
C ALA A 272 4.72 13.69 4.24
N GLU A 273 4.42 12.67 5.08
CA GLU A 273 5.19 12.37 6.30
C GLU A 273 6.67 12.05 6.03
N LEU A 274 7.01 11.75 4.78
CA LEU A 274 8.35 11.39 4.32
C LEU A 274 9.07 12.55 3.59
N ASN A 275 8.37 13.61 3.18
CA ASN A 275 8.93 14.71 2.35
C ASN A 275 10.08 15.45 3.07
N SER A 276 10.00 15.61 4.39
CA SER A 276 11.06 16.31 5.15
C SER A 276 12.27 15.43 5.52
N GLN A 277 12.32 14.19 5.05
CA GLN A 277 13.40 13.25 5.35
C GLN A 277 14.36 13.16 4.16
N GLY A 278 15.67 13.19 4.41
CA GLY A 278 16.66 12.93 3.37
C GLY A 278 16.44 11.58 2.69
N SER A 279 16.38 11.58 1.36
CA SER A 279 16.06 10.41 0.55
C SER A 279 17.18 9.35 0.58
N ALA A 280 18.42 9.72 0.91
CA ALA A 280 19.56 8.80 0.92
C ALA A 280 19.49 7.76 2.04
N GLY A 281 19.75 6.50 1.71
CA GLY A 281 19.89 5.40 2.65
C GLY A 281 18.89 4.28 2.44
N TRP A 282 18.63 3.52 3.50
CA TRP A 282 17.77 2.34 3.44
C TRP A 282 16.29 2.70 3.50
N TRP A 283 15.56 2.12 2.57
CA TRP A 283 14.11 2.12 2.48
C TRP A 283 13.61 0.69 2.54
N GLN A 284 12.40 0.49 3.08
CA GLN A 284 11.76 -0.82 3.15
C GLN A 284 10.36 -0.75 2.58
N LEU A 285 10.01 -1.72 1.75
CA LEU A 285 8.63 -2.07 1.44
C LEU A 285 8.27 -3.31 2.25
N ARG A 286 7.28 -3.19 3.13
CA ARG A 286 6.63 -4.34 3.75
C ARG A 286 5.34 -4.62 3.00
N ILE A 287 5.21 -5.81 2.45
CA ILE A 287 3.99 -6.25 1.78
C ILE A 287 3.51 -7.54 2.42
N SER A 288 2.21 -7.75 2.58
CA SER A 288 1.67 -9.02 3.07
C SER A 288 0.35 -9.33 2.42
N ASP A 289 0.05 -10.63 2.33
CA ASP A 289 -1.25 -11.15 1.94
C ASP A 289 -2.06 -11.44 3.22
N ALA A 290 -3.27 -10.88 3.31
CA ALA A 290 -4.22 -11.11 4.39
C ALA A 290 -5.02 -12.42 4.21
N GLY A 291 -4.92 -13.05 3.04
CA GLY A 291 -5.51 -14.34 2.73
C GLY A 291 -4.81 -15.52 3.43
N PRO A 292 -5.46 -16.70 3.44
CA PRO A 292 -4.91 -17.91 4.06
C PRO A 292 -3.76 -18.56 3.26
N GLU A 293 -3.60 -18.23 1.98
CA GLU A 293 -2.61 -18.83 1.07
C GLU A 293 -1.69 -17.77 0.48
N SER A 294 -0.42 -18.10 0.21
CA SER A 294 0.51 -17.19 -0.48
C SER A 294 0.33 -17.34 -1.98
N LEU A 295 -0.32 -16.37 -2.63
CA LEU A 295 -0.67 -16.48 -4.06
C LEU A 295 -0.17 -15.34 -4.95
N GLY A 296 0.50 -14.32 -4.40
CA GLY A 296 1.01 -13.20 -5.18
C GLY A 296 2.51 -12.98 -5.15
N ARG A 297 2.97 -12.06 -6.00
CA ARG A 297 4.37 -11.72 -6.20
C ARG A 297 4.55 -10.24 -6.50
N ILE A 298 5.60 -9.64 -5.93
CA ILE A 298 6.07 -8.32 -6.35
C ILE A 298 6.97 -8.49 -7.57
N THR A 299 6.59 -7.83 -8.66
CA THR A 299 7.35 -7.82 -9.91
C THR A 299 8.17 -6.55 -10.06
N ASN A 300 7.70 -5.41 -9.54
CA ASN A 300 8.42 -4.15 -9.55
C ASN A 300 7.92 -3.22 -8.44
N TRP A 301 8.80 -2.37 -7.92
CA TRP A 301 8.40 -1.20 -7.16
C TRP A 301 9.42 -0.08 -7.31
N CYS A 302 8.98 1.17 -7.28
CA CYS A 302 9.84 2.34 -7.41
C CYS A 302 9.44 3.43 -6.42
N LEU A 303 10.41 4.17 -5.93
CA LEU A 303 10.19 5.48 -5.32
C LEU A 303 10.38 6.56 -6.37
N ILE A 304 9.46 7.51 -6.44
CA ILE A 304 9.52 8.66 -7.32
C ILE A 304 9.60 9.89 -6.43
N PHE A 305 10.70 10.64 -6.51
CA PHE A 305 10.90 11.86 -5.72
C PHE A 305 10.76 13.09 -6.61
N SER A 306 9.99 14.07 -6.18
CA SER A 306 10.01 15.42 -6.75
C SER A 306 10.72 16.36 -5.76
N TYR A 307 11.69 17.14 -6.21
CA TYR A 307 12.51 17.99 -5.34
C TYR A 307 13.00 19.25 -6.07
N ILE A 308 13.44 20.25 -5.30
CA ILE A 308 14.12 21.43 -5.85
C ILE A 308 15.63 21.14 -5.80
N PRO A 309 16.37 21.22 -6.92
CA PRO A 309 17.80 20.91 -6.98
C PRO A 309 18.71 21.89 -6.24
#